data_AF-A0A442SIL4-F1
#
_entry.id   AF-A0A442SIL4-F1
#
_cell.length_a   1.000
_cell.length_b   1.000
_cell.length_c   1.000
_cell.angle_alpha   90.00
_cell.angle_beta   90.00
_cell.angle_gamma   90.00
#
_symmetry.space_group_name_H-M   'P 1'
#
loop_
_entity.id
_entity.type
_entity.pdbx_description
1 polymer ?
#
loop_
_entity_poly.entity_id
_entity_poly.type
_entity_poly.pdbx_seq_one_letter_code
_entity_poly.pdbx_strand_id
1 'polypeptide(L)'
;MRHNSIIAVFAAGYIFLFILLVTMKAMVVPSDAAASCGIGCLIYRVLSEFQTLLAAGVALIAAIPVWEQIKKMNVQQDIMAREIIERRLDSIETKSRYLDTNTAKLLQDIWWTVYDFSDDEYVPSLVKPMWAFDIGQHAGQIASELGRHQIAKADTLRIEAARAKVIDALAALAECAATISRPDEYASDTLLSDDDMQQMQDAVPDALDKFPTYASAVDKARNDFMAVAGIESSSVRDRLRSIAEELIRDPKG
;
A
#
# COMPACT_ATOMS: atom_id res chain seq x y z
N MET A 1 -12.58 3.57 44.60
CA MET A 1 -13.25 2.42 43.94
C MET A 1 -12.57 1.06 44.25
N ARG A 2 -12.11 0.79 45.49
CA ARG A 2 -11.44 -0.49 45.85
C ARG A 2 -12.25 -1.39 46.78
N HIS A 3 -13.31 -0.88 47.42
CA HIS A 3 -14.11 -1.65 48.39
C HIS A 3 -15.25 -2.47 47.75
N ASN A 4 -15.80 -2.02 46.61
CA ASN A 4 -16.93 -2.72 45.97
C ASN A 4 -16.53 -4.05 45.30
N SER A 5 -15.26 -4.20 44.93
CA SER A 5 -14.76 -5.42 44.28
C SER A 5 -14.58 -6.58 45.27
N ILE A 6 -14.26 -6.27 46.54
CA ILE A 6 -14.05 -7.31 47.57
C ILE A 6 -15.40 -7.91 47.99
N ILE A 7 -16.42 -7.06 48.18
CA ILE A 7 -17.78 -7.48 48.54
C ILE A 7 -18.39 -8.36 47.44
N ALA A 8 -18.16 -8.03 46.17
CA ALA A 8 -18.65 -8.83 45.03
C ALA A 8 -18.01 -10.23 44.96
N VAL A 9 -16.71 -10.34 45.24
CA VAL A 9 -16.00 -11.63 45.25
C VAL A 9 -16.44 -12.50 46.43
N PHE A 10 -16.65 -11.92 47.61
CA PHE A 10 -17.17 -12.66 48.77
C PHE A 10 -18.63 -13.11 48.57
N ALA A 11 -19.48 -12.28 47.95
CA ALA A 11 -20.85 -12.65 47.63
C ALA A 11 -20.91 -13.79 46.60
N ALA A 12 -20.08 -13.74 45.55
CA ALA A 12 -19.98 -14.80 44.56
C ALA A 12 -19.46 -16.12 45.16
N GLY A 13 -18.47 -16.05 46.05
CA GLY A 13 -17.94 -17.21 46.78
C GLY A 13 -19.01 -17.87 47.68
N TYR A 14 -19.82 -17.07 48.38
CA TYR A 14 -20.89 -17.58 49.24
C TYR A 14 -22.02 -18.24 48.45
N ILE A 15 -22.39 -17.67 47.30
CA ILE A 15 -23.38 -18.24 46.38
C ILE A 15 -22.88 -19.57 45.82
N PHE A 16 -21.61 -19.65 45.43
CA PHE A 16 -21.01 -20.89 44.92
C PHE A 16 -20.98 -22.00 45.98
N LEU A 17 -20.59 -21.67 47.21
CA LEU A 17 -20.52 -22.62 48.33
C LEU A 17 -21.93 -23.08 48.75
N PHE A 18 -22.93 -22.21 48.69
CA PHE A 18 -24.33 -22.54 48.92
C PHE A 18 -24.87 -23.51 47.85
N ILE A 19 -24.59 -23.27 46.57
CA ILE A 19 -24.97 -24.16 45.47
C ILE A 19 -24.30 -25.54 45.64
N LEU A 20 -23.01 -25.56 46.00
CA LEU A 20 -22.27 -26.81 46.20
C LEU A 20 -22.85 -27.63 47.37
N LEU A 21 -23.18 -26.99 48.49
CA LEU A 21 -23.82 -27.64 49.64
C LEU A 21 -25.23 -28.18 49.32
N VAL A 22 -26.01 -27.47 48.50
CA VAL A 22 -27.33 -27.92 48.04
C VAL A 22 -27.20 -29.14 47.11
N THR A 23 -26.20 -29.16 46.22
CA THR A 23 -25.96 -30.32 45.34
C THR A 23 -25.47 -31.56 46.07
N MET A 24 -24.65 -31.41 47.12
CA MET A 24 -24.21 -32.56 47.93
C MET A 24 -25.34 -33.19 48.76
N LYS A 25 -26.30 -32.40 49.23
CA LYS A 25 -27.51 -32.91 49.92
C LYS A 25 -28.48 -33.65 48.98
N ALA A 26 -28.33 -33.50 47.66
CA ALA A 26 -29.22 -34.06 46.64
C ALA A 26 -28.79 -35.44 46.10
N MET A 27 -27.70 -36.05 46.60
CA MET A 27 -27.27 -37.40 46.20
C MET A 27 -28.23 -38.54 46.60
N VAL A 28 -29.37 -38.23 47.21
CA VAL A 28 -30.41 -39.21 47.56
C VAL A 28 -31.77 -38.66 47.13
N VAL A 29 -32.04 -38.65 45.82
CA VAL A 29 -33.39 -38.38 45.29
C VAL A 29 -33.73 -39.47 44.26
N PRO A 30 -34.80 -40.27 44.45
CA PRO A 30 -35.19 -41.30 43.48
C PRO A 30 -35.77 -40.65 42.21
N SER A 31 -35.52 -41.26 41.05
CA SER A 31 -35.87 -40.73 39.73
C SER A 31 -37.35 -40.89 39.32
N ASP A 32 -38.24 -41.30 40.22
CA ASP A 32 -39.63 -41.63 39.86
C ASP A 32 -40.58 -40.45 40.03
N ALA A 33 -41.32 -40.13 38.96
CA ALA A 33 -42.23 -38.99 38.83
C ALA A 33 -43.50 -39.05 39.71
N ALA A 34 -43.67 -40.09 40.54
CA ALA A 34 -44.85 -40.31 41.37
C ALA A 34 -44.60 -40.24 42.89
N ALA A 35 -43.39 -39.88 43.34
CA ALA A 35 -43.11 -39.72 44.77
C ALA A 35 -43.55 -38.34 45.30
N SER A 36 -44.13 -38.30 46.51
CA SER A 36 -44.48 -37.05 47.21
C SER A 36 -43.23 -36.19 47.47
N CYS A 37 -43.05 -35.15 46.68
CA CYS A 37 -41.87 -34.29 46.65
C CYS A 37 -41.98 -33.18 47.72
N GLY A 38 -41.07 -33.17 48.70
CA GLY A 38 -40.96 -32.09 49.69
C GLY A 38 -40.29 -30.82 49.14
N ILE A 39 -40.25 -29.75 49.94
CA ILE A 39 -39.72 -28.43 49.56
C ILE A 39 -38.31 -28.49 48.96
N GLY A 40 -37.43 -29.37 49.47
CA GLY A 40 -36.07 -29.54 48.94
C GLY A 40 -35.99 -30.07 47.51
N CYS A 41 -36.96 -30.91 47.12
CA CYS A 41 -37.04 -31.49 45.76
C CYS A 41 -37.61 -30.47 44.76
N LEU A 42 -38.51 -29.58 45.21
CA LEU A 42 -39.02 -28.46 44.41
C LEU A 42 -37.94 -27.39 44.15
N ILE A 43 -37.10 -27.10 45.15
CA ILE A 43 -35.96 -26.17 45.02
C ILE A 43 -34.91 -26.72 44.03
N TYR A 44 -34.62 -28.02 44.07
CA TYR A 44 -33.67 -28.65 43.14
C TYR A 44 -34.15 -28.58 41.69
N ARG A 45 -35.43 -28.86 41.44
CA ARG A 45 -36.01 -28.84 40.09
C ARG A 45 -36.02 -27.43 39.49
N VAL A 46 -36.34 -26.43 40.31
CA VAL A 46 -36.25 -25.01 39.91
C VAL A 46 -34.79 -24.63 39.64
N LEU A 47 -33.84 -25.02 40.50
CA LEU A 47 -32.41 -24.71 40.27
C LEU A 47 -31.84 -25.41 39.03
N SER A 48 -32.24 -26.65 38.71
CA SER A 48 -31.79 -27.35 37.51
C SER A 48 -32.31 -26.73 36.21
N GLU A 49 -33.54 -26.17 36.24
CA GLU A 49 -34.11 -25.48 35.08
C GLU A 49 -33.50 -24.08 34.86
N PHE A 50 -32.96 -23.45 35.91
CA PHE A 50 -32.32 -22.12 35.83
C PHE A 50 -30.79 -22.14 35.70
N GLN A 51 -30.14 -23.32 35.66
CA GLN A 51 -28.68 -23.44 35.49
C GLN A 51 -28.17 -22.76 34.21
N THR A 52 -28.93 -22.82 33.11
CA THR A 52 -28.60 -22.16 31.83
C THR A 52 -28.70 -20.63 31.92
N LEU A 53 -29.61 -20.11 32.73
CA LEU A 53 -29.87 -18.67 32.86
C LEU A 53 -28.83 -17.97 33.76
N LEU A 54 -28.39 -18.66 34.82
CA LEU A 54 -27.28 -18.19 35.68
C LEU A 54 -25.92 -18.29 34.96
N ALA A 55 -25.69 -19.34 34.16
CA ALA A 55 -24.48 -19.47 33.34
C ALA A 55 -24.39 -18.34 32.27
N ALA A 56 -25.51 -17.97 31.66
CA ALA A 56 -25.57 -16.86 30.70
C ALA A 56 -25.28 -15.49 31.34
N GLY A 57 -25.74 -15.26 32.58
CA GLY A 57 -25.49 -14.01 33.32
C GLY A 57 -24.03 -13.81 33.71
N VAL A 58 -23.32 -14.87 34.12
CA VAL A 58 -21.89 -14.81 34.47
C VAL A 58 -21.02 -14.63 33.22
N ALA A 59 -21.39 -15.24 32.09
CA ALA A 59 -20.70 -15.05 30.81
C ALA A 59 -20.77 -13.59 30.31
N LEU A 60 -21.91 -12.92 30.50
CA LEU A 60 -22.11 -11.51 30.12
C LEU A 60 -21.20 -10.55 30.92
N ILE A 61 -21.01 -10.80 32.23
CA ILE A 61 -20.15 -9.97 33.08
C ILE A 61 -18.66 -10.23 32.81
N ALA A 62 -18.29 -11.48 32.50
CA ALA A 62 -16.91 -11.84 32.13
C ALA A 62 -16.48 -11.30 30.75
N ALA A 63 -17.43 -10.97 29.86
CA ALA A 63 -17.15 -10.39 28.55
C ALA A 63 -16.86 -8.88 28.58
N ILE A 64 -17.25 -8.16 29.65
CA ILE A 64 -17.04 -6.72 29.81
C ILE A 64 -15.55 -6.32 29.68
N PRO A 65 -14.58 -6.95 30.39
CA PRO A 65 -13.17 -6.59 30.27
C PRO A 65 -12.58 -6.91 28.88
N VAL A 66 -13.14 -7.87 28.15
CA VAL A 66 -12.73 -8.19 26.77
C VAL A 66 -13.24 -7.12 25.78
N TRP A 67 -14.45 -6.61 25.98
CA TRP A 67 -15.01 -5.53 25.16
C TRP A 67 -14.25 -4.22 25.30
N GLU A 68 -13.85 -3.83 26.51
CA GLU A 68 -13.00 -2.65 26.71
C GLU A 68 -11.59 -2.82 26.11
N GLN A 69 -11.04 -4.05 26.11
CA GLN A 69 -9.77 -4.34 25.45
C GLN A 69 -9.90 -4.32 23.91
N ILE A 70 -10.98 -4.86 23.34
CA ILE A 70 -11.25 -4.76 21.90
C ILE A 70 -11.43 -3.30 21.49
N LYS A 71 -12.13 -2.48 22.29
CA LYS A 71 -12.29 -1.04 22.03
C LYS A 71 -10.96 -0.29 21.99
N LYS A 72 -10.09 -0.50 22.99
CA LYS A 72 -8.75 0.12 23.01
C LYS A 72 -7.83 -0.39 21.90
N MET A 73 -7.93 -1.67 21.56
CA MET A 73 -7.17 -2.26 20.46
C MET A 73 -7.64 -1.76 19.10
N ASN A 74 -8.95 -1.57 18.90
CA ASN A 74 -9.53 -0.99 17.68
C ASN A 74 -9.09 0.46 17.50
N VAL A 75 -9.10 1.28 18.57
CA VAL A 75 -8.63 2.68 18.49
C VAL A 75 -7.13 2.75 18.18
N GLN A 76 -6.31 1.88 18.76
CA GLN A 76 -4.87 1.82 18.44
C GLN A 76 -4.60 1.32 17.01
N GLN A 77 -5.36 0.32 16.54
CA GLN A 77 -5.26 -0.17 15.16
C GLN A 77 -5.71 0.88 14.14
N ASP A 78 -6.71 1.69 14.47
CA ASP A 78 -7.22 2.73 13.58
C ASP A 78 -6.25 3.92 13.46
N ILE A 79 -5.63 4.34 14.58
CA ILE A 79 -4.56 5.35 14.57
C ILE A 79 -3.34 4.86 13.78
N MET A 80 -2.93 3.60 13.97
CA MET A 80 -1.80 3.01 13.24
C MET A 80 -2.12 2.84 11.74
N ALA A 81 -3.35 2.44 11.40
CA ALA A 81 -3.79 2.34 10.02
C ALA A 81 -3.78 3.71 9.34
N ARG A 82 -4.25 4.75 10.02
CA ARG A 82 -4.21 6.12 9.51
C ARG A 82 -2.78 6.59 9.23
N GLU A 83 -1.85 6.41 10.16
CA GLU A 83 -0.45 6.82 9.96
C GLU A 83 0.20 6.09 8.79
N ILE A 84 -0.06 4.79 8.64
CA ILE A 84 0.42 3.99 7.49
C ILE A 84 -0.17 4.50 6.18
N ILE A 85 -1.46 4.84 6.16
CA ILE A 85 -2.15 5.34 4.96
C ILE A 85 -1.66 6.75 4.60
N GLU A 86 -1.44 7.64 5.58
CA GLU A 86 -0.87 8.99 5.37
C GLU A 86 0.56 8.92 4.83
N ARG A 87 1.44 8.09 5.42
CA ARG A 87 2.80 7.88 4.90
C ARG A 87 2.80 7.33 3.49
N ARG A 88 1.84 6.47 3.15
CA ARG A 88 1.69 5.94 1.80
C ARG A 88 1.25 7.03 0.81
N LEU A 89 0.32 7.89 1.21
CA LEU A 89 -0.11 9.02 0.38
C LEU A 89 1.06 9.97 0.09
N ASP A 90 1.79 10.37 1.12
CA ASP A 90 2.96 11.25 1.01
C ASP A 90 4.06 10.63 0.14
N SER A 91 4.31 9.32 0.29
CA SER A 91 5.21 8.56 -0.57
C SER A 91 4.78 8.59 -2.04
N ILE A 92 3.49 8.32 -2.34
CA ILE A 92 2.96 8.35 -3.72
C ILE A 92 3.11 9.75 -4.31
N GLU A 93 2.73 10.80 -3.58
CA GLU A 93 2.80 12.19 -4.04
C GLU A 93 4.25 12.65 -4.28
N THR A 94 5.16 12.34 -3.35
CA THR A 94 6.56 12.75 -3.45
C THR A 94 7.26 12.03 -4.60
N LYS A 95 7.09 10.71 -4.72
CA LYS A 95 7.71 9.92 -5.80
C LYS A 95 7.11 10.26 -7.16
N SER A 96 5.81 10.52 -7.24
CA SER A 96 5.17 10.91 -8.51
C SER A 96 5.61 12.29 -8.96
N ARG A 97 5.69 13.27 -8.06
CA ARG A 97 6.23 14.61 -8.35
C ARG A 97 7.67 14.55 -8.84
N TYR A 98 8.50 13.70 -8.23
CA TYR A 98 9.87 13.49 -8.65
C TYR A 98 9.97 12.96 -10.08
N LEU A 99 9.21 11.89 -10.39
CA LEU A 99 9.16 11.32 -11.73
C LEU A 99 8.69 12.37 -12.73
N ASP A 100 7.58 13.03 -12.43
CA ASP A 100 6.98 14.03 -13.31
C ASP A 100 7.95 15.18 -13.62
N THR A 101 8.57 15.75 -12.59
CA THR A 101 9.47 16.90 -12.74
C THR A 101 10.70 16.56 -13.56
N ASN A 102 11.36 15.43 -13.28
CA ASN A 102 12.61 15.09 -13.98
C ASN A 102 12.35 14.63 -15.41
N THR A 103 11.32 13.79 -15.63
CA THR A 103 10.97 13.34 -16.98
C THR A 103 10.43 14.49 -17.83
N ALA A 104 9.64 15.41 -17.27
CA ALA A 104 9.18 16.60 -18.00
C ALA A 104 10.34 17.50 -18.41
N LYS A 105 11.32 17.73 -17.52
CA LYS A 105 12.52 18.52 -17.84
C LYS A 105 13.34 17.91 -18.96
N LEU A 106 13.58 16.59 -18.91
CA LEU A 106 14.26 15.86 -19.98
C LEU A 106 13.52 16.03 -21.32
N LEU A 107 12.22 15.81 -21.33
CA LEU A 107 11.41 15.94 -22.54
C LEU A 107 11.45 17.38 -23.07
N GLN A 108 11.31 18.37 -22.21
CA GLN A 108 11.35 19.78 -22.58
C GLN A 108 12.69 20.17 -23.23
N ASP A 109 13.80 19.67 -22.70
CA ASP A 109 15.14 19.87 -23.28
C ASP A 109 15.27 19.23 -24.67
N ILE A 110 14.71 18.03 -24.85
CA ILE A 110 14.60 17.37 -26.14
C ILE A 110 13.79 18.21 -27.12
N TRP A 111 12.56 18.58 -26.75
CA TRP A 111 11.63 19.34 -27.60
C TRP A 111 12.24 20.67 -28.06
N TRP A 112 12.88 21.41 -27.16
CA TRP A 112 13.52 22.69 -27.50
C TRP A 112 14.75 22.57 -28.39
N THR A 113 15.40 21.40 -28.42
CA THR A 113 16.62 21.20 -29.21
C THR A 113 16.32 20.70 -30.62
N VAL A 114 15.34 19.80 -30.76
CA VAL A 114 15.17 19.01 -31.99
C VAL A 114 14.01 19.46 -32.87
N TYR A 115 13.18 20.41 -32.40
CA TYR A 115 12.09 21.00 -33.16
C TYR A 115 12.36 22.47 -33.45
N ASP A 116 12.10 22.88 -34.70
CA ASP A 116 12.13 24.30 -35.08
C ASP A 116 10.87 25.00 -34.56
N PHE A 117 11.04 26.10 -33.82
CA PHE A 117 9.94 26.91 -33.27
C PHE A 117 9.05 27.56 -34.35
N SER A 118 9.46 27.53 -35.62
CA SER A 118 8.69 28.10 -36.72
C SER A 118 7.65 27.17 -37.32
N ASP A 119 7.91 25.86 -37.37
CA ASP A 119 7.06 24.89 -38.09
C ASP A 119 6.73 23.60 -37.29
N ASP A 120 7.15 23.48 -36.03
CA ASP A 120 6.98 22.27 -35.19
C ASP A 120 7.46 20.97 -35.87
N GLU A 121 8.36 21.08 -36.85
CA GLU A 121 8.91 19.96 -37.60
C GLU A 121 10.18 19.43 -36.92
N TYR A 122 10.28 18.11 -36.82
CA TYR A 122 11.49 17.44 -36.32
C TYR A 122 12.62 17.57 -37.34
N VAL A 123 13.78 18.05 -36.90
CA VAL A 123 14.95 18.24 -37.77
C VAL A 123 16.09 17.32 -37.31
N PRO A 124 16.31 16.16 -37.95
CA PRO A 124 17.32 15.19 -37.54
C PRO A 124 18.74 15.76 -37.39
N SER A 125 19.11 16.73 -38.24
CA SER A 125 20.44 17.34 -38.21
C SER A 125 20.73 18.19 -36.96
N LEU A 126 19.72 18.54 -36.16
CA LEU A 126 19.90 19.23 -34.89
C LEU A 126 20.37 18.28 -33.78
N VAL A 127 20.13 16.99 -33.92
CA VAL A 127 20.58 15.96 -32.97
C VAL A 127 22.08 15.72 -33.17
N LYS A 128 22.91 16.42 -32.40
CA LYS A 128 24.36 16.23 -32.44
C LYS A 128 24.78 15.03 -31.59
N PRO A 129 25.80 14.25 -31.99
CA PRO A 129 26.24 13.05 -31.26
C PRO A 129 26.55 13.30 -29.78
N MET A 130 27.29 14.36 -29.45
CA MET A 130 27.61 14.70 -28.05
C MET A 130 26.37 15.07 -27.24
N TRP A 131 25.40 15.76 -27.84
CA TRP A 131 24.14 16.08 -27.18
C TRP A 131 23.29 14.81 -26.96
N ALA A 132 23.24 13.92 -27.96
CA ALA A 132 22.55 12.63 -27.83
C ALA A 132 23.15 11.79 -26.69
N PHE A 133 24.48 11.77 -26.54
CA PHE A 133 25.15 11.14 -25.41
C PHE A 133 24.64 11.67 -24.06
N ASP A 134 24.63 13.00 -23.88
CA ASP A 134 24.18 13.63 -22.63
C ASP A 134 22.70 13.32 -22.32
N ILE A 135 21.84 13.33 -23.34
CA ILE A 135 20.43 12.93 -23.23
C ILE A 135 20.31 11.46 -22.81
N GLY A 136 21.12 10.57 -23.40
CA GLY A 136 21.14 9.15 -23.06
C GLY A 136 21.56 8.92 -21.61
N GLN A 137 22.59 9.61 -21.13
CA GLN A 137 23.04 9.55 -19.74
C GLN A 137 21.96 10.07 -18.78
N HIS A 138 21.33 11.21 -19.09
CA HIS A 138 20.27 11.78 -18.27
C HIS A 138 19.04 10.86 -18.20
N ALA A 139 18.60 10.29 -19.32
CA ALA A 139 17.51 9.31 -19.35
C ALA A 139 17.86 8.06 -18.53
N GLY A 140 19.08 7.54 -18.66
CA GLY A 140 19.58 6.40 -17.89
C GLY A 140 19.65 6.68 -16.38
N GLN A 141 20.05 7.89 -15.98
CA GLN A 141 20.07 8.30 -14.57
C GLN A 141 18.66 8.30 -13.97
N ILE A 142 17.68 8.90 -14.67
CA ILE A 142 16.28 8.92 -14.22
C ILE A 142 15.77 7.48 -14.09
N ALA A 143 16.01 6.63 -15.09
CA ALA A 143 15.60 5.22 -15.07
C ALA A 143 16.20 4.47 -13.86
N SER A 144 17.49 4.67 -13.56
CA SER A 144 18.18 4.08 -12.41
C SER A 144 17.59 4.51 -11.06
N GLU A 145 17.26 5.79 -10.92
CA GLU A 145 16.62 6.34 -9.71
C GLU A 145 15.20 5.81 -9.52
N LEU A 146 14.42 5.73 -10.60
CA LEU A 146 13.10 5.10 -10.58
C LEU A 146 13.19 3.62 -10.23
N GLY A 147 14.19 2.91 -10.76
CA GLY A 147 14.46 1.50 -10.42
C GLY A 147 14.78 1.31 -8.94
N ARG A 148 15.55 2.22 -8.33
CA ARG A 148 15.81 2.21 -6.87
C ARG A 148 14.53 2.35 -6.06
N HIS A 149 13.59 3.17 -6.49
CA HIS A 149 12.29 3.30 -5.83
C HIS A 149 11.42 2.04 -5.95
N GLN A 150 11.56 1.27 -7.04
CA GLN A 150 10.83 0.03 -7.27
C GLN A 150 11.30 -1.14 -6.39
N ILE A 151 12.59 -1.18 -6.06
CA ILE A 151 13.17 -2.21 -5.17
C ILE A 151 12.51 -2.16 -3.78
N ALA A 152 12.11 -0.98 -3.32
CA ALA A 152 11.45 -0.81 -2.03
C ALA A 152 10.01 -1.37 -1.96
N LYS A 153 9.38 -1.66 -3.11
CA LYS A 153 8.00 -2.23 -3.25
C LYS A 153 6.96 -1.65 -2.27
N ALA A 154 7.07 -0.34 -1.99
CA ALA A 154 6.19 0.32 -1.03
C ALA A 154 4.85 0.75 -1.66
N ASP A 155 4.76 0.78 -2.98
CA ASP A 155 3.60 1.29 -3.71
C ASP A 155 2.67 0.15 -4.16
N THR A 156 1.52 0.49 -4.77
CA THR A 156 0.61 -0.53 -5.32
C THR A 156 1.21 -1.20 -6.56
N LEU A 157 0.78 -2.42 -6.86
CA LEU A 157 1.16 -3.13 -8.10
C LEU A 157 0.88 -2.30 -9.36
N ARG A 158 -0.17 -1.47 -9.34
CA ARG A 158 -0.52 -0.57 -10.46
C ARG A 158 0.51 0.55 -10.62
N ILE A 159 0.92 1.19 -9.53
CA ILE A 159 1.97 2.22 -9.55
C ILE A 159 3.30 1.60 -9.98
N GLU A 160 3.66 0.43 -9.46
CA GLU A 160 4.91 -0.24 -9.84
C GLU A 160 4.92 -0.67 -11.31
N ALA A 161 3.79 -1.18 -11.83
CA ALA A 161 3.67 -1.52 -13.25
C ALA A 161 3.75 -0.29 -14.15
N ALA A 162 3.12 0.83 -13.76
CA ALA A 162 3.23 2.09 -14.50
C ALA A 162 4.65 2.66 -14.45
N ARG A 163 5.31 2.59 -13.29
CA ARG A 163 6.72 2.99 -13.11
C ARG A 163 7.66 2.18 -14.00
N ALA A 164 7.47 0.86 -14.06
CA ALA A 164 8.24 -0.02 -14.93
C ALA A 164 8.15 0.41 -16.41
N LYS A 165 6.95 0.77 -16.89
CA LYS A 165 6.79 1.29 -18.26
C LYS A 165 7.58 2.58 -18.52
N VAL A 166 7.65 3.48 -17.53
CA VAL A 166 8.47 4.71 -17.65
C VAL A 166 9.95 4.35 -17.72
N ILE A 167 10.41 3.42 -16.89
CA ILE A 167 11.80 2.91 -16.90
C ILE A 167 12.13 2.30 -18.27
N ASP A 168 11.27 1.44 -18.79
CA ASP A 168 11.47 0.78 -20.09
C ASP A 168 11.53 1.81 -21.23
N ALA A 169 10.65 2.81 -21.22
CA ALA A 169 10.64 3.87 -22.22
C ALA A 169 11.92 4.74 -22.14
N LEU A 170 12.38 5.09 -20.94
CA LEU A 170 13.62 5.84 -20.73
C LEU A 170 14.85 5.03 -21.17
N ALA A 171 14.87 3.72 -20.90
CA ALA A 171 15.94 2.84 -21.33
C ALA A 171 16.00 2.73 -22.86
N ALA A 172 14.84 2.64 -23.53
CA ALA A 172 14.76 2.63 -24.98
C ALA A 172 15.25 3.96 -25.59
N LEU A 173 14.87 5.10 -25.00
CA LEU A 173 15.39 6.41 -25.39
C LEU A 173 16.91 6.50 -25.20
N ALA A 174 17.43 6.00 -24.07
CA ALA A 174 18.86 6.00 -23.79
C ALA A 174 19.65 5.15 -24.79
N GLU A 175 19.16 3.96 -25.16
CA GLU A 175 19.81 3.11 -26.17
C GLU A 175 19.75 3.72 -27.57
N CYS A 176 18.64 4.38 -27.91
CA CYS A 176 18.53 5.13 -29.17
C CYS A 176 19.56 6.27 -29.22
N ALA A 177 19.68 7.03 -28.12
CA ALA A 177 20.63 8.13 -28.02
C ALA A 177 22.09 7.63 -28.05
N ALA A 178 22.38 6.50 -27.39
CA ALA A 178 23.67 5.83 -27.47
C ALA A 178 23.99 5.34 -28.88
N THR A 179 23.01 4.86 -29.64
CA THR A 179 23.22 4.46 -31.04
C THR A 179 23.64 5.65 -31.91
N ILE A 180 23.12 6.85 -31.62
CA ILE A 180 23.47 8.08 -32.32
C ILE A 180 24.89 8.57 -31.94
N SER A 181 25.29 8.43 -30.67
CA SER A 181 26.58 8.94 -30.17
C SER A 181 27.76 7.98 -30.34
N ARG A 182 27.52 6.67 -30.34
CA ARG A 182 28.54 5.61 -30.39
C ARG A 182 29.61 5.81 -31.48
N PRO A 183 29.29 6.12 -32.75
CA PRO A 183 30.33 6.30 -33.77
C PRO A 183 31.35 7.38 -33.41
N ASP A 184 30.90 8.49 -32.83
CA ASP A 184 31.77 9.60 -32.42
C ASP A 184 32.56 9.26 -31.15
N GLU A 185 31.97 8.50 -30.22
CA GLU A 185 32.64 8.02 -29.01
C GLU A 185 33.80 7.07 -29.33
N TYR A 186 33.61 6.19 -30.32
CA TYR A 186 34.59 5.18 -30.72
C TYR A 186 35.45 5.59 -31.93
N ALA A 187 35.28 6.80 -32.48
CA ALA A 187 36.00 7.26 -33.67
C ALA A 187 37.54 7.24 -33.55
N SER A 188 38.07 7.27 -32.32
CA SER A 188 39.51 7.22 -32.03
C SER A 188 39.96 5.87 -31.43
N ASP A 189 39.08 4.88 -31.37
CA ASP A 189 39.40 3.56 -30.82
C ASP A 189 40.10 2.71 -31.88
N THR A 190 41.42 2.58 -31.76
CA THR A 190 42.26 1.78 -32.66
C THR A 190 42.04 0.28 -32.55
N LEU A 191 41.28 -0.19 -31.56
CA LEU A 191 40.96 -1.61 -31.35
C LEU A 191 39.66 -2.02 -32.03
N LEU A 192 38.83 -1.07 -32.49
CA LEU A 192 37.61 -1.37 -33.22
C LEU A 192 37.94 -1.77 -34.67
N SER A 193 37.23 -2.77 -35.19
CA SER A 193 37.35 -3.10 -36.61
C SER A 193 36.63 -2.07 -37.48
N ASP A 194 37.12 -1.90 -38.71
CA ASP A 194 36.47 -1.01 -39.69
C ASP A 194 35.02 -1.46 -39.99
N ASP A 195 34.76 -2.78 -39.97
CA ASP A 195 33.43 -3.36 -40.15
C ASP A 195 32.48 -3.00 -38.99
N ASP A 196 32.97 -3.03 -37.74
CA ASP A 196 32.18 -2.63 -36.57
C ASP A 196 31.87 -1.13 -36.59
N MET A 197 32.86 -0.30 -36.95
CA MET A 197 32.65 1.16 -37.11
C MET A 197 31.61 1.46 -38.18
N GLN A 198 31.68 0.77 -39.31
CA GLN A 198 30.70 0.93 -40.39
C GLN A 198 29.30 0.52 -39.94
N GLN A 199 29.17 -0.61 -39.22
CA GLN A 199 27.89 -1.06 -38.69
C GLN A 199 27.27 -0.01 -37.74
N MET A 200 28.08 0.64 -36.89
CA MET A 200 27.59 1.69 -36.01
C MET A 200 27.12 2.92 -36.81
N GLN A 201 27.88 3.34 -37.82
CA GLN A 201 27.50 4.47 -38.67
C GLN A 201 26.22 4.19 -39.47
N ASP A 202 26.06 2.98 -39.99
CA ASP A 202 24.88 2.56 -40.75
C ASP A 202 23.60 2.53 -39.90
N ALA A 203 23.73 2.37 -38.57
CA ALA A 203 22.60 2.37 -37.63
C ALA A 203 22.11 3.78 -37.26
N VAL A 204 22.93 4.83 -37.44
CA VAL A 204 22.60 6.20 -37.02
C VAL A 204 21.35 6.77 -37.70
N PRO A 205 21.15 6.65 -39.04
CA PRO A 205 19.99 7.24 -39.70
C PRO A 205 18.66 6.69 -39.19
N ASP A 206 18.59 5.38 -38.94
CA ASP A 206 17.40 4.73 -38.38
C ASP A 206 17.15 5.15 -36.92
N ALA A 207 18.22 5.31 -36.13
CA ALA A 207 18.11 5.81 -34.76
C ALA A 207 17.62 7.27 -34.72
N LEU A 208 18.12 8.13 -35.61
CA LEU A 208 17.65 9.51 -35.74
C LEU A 208 16.16 9.57 -36.12
N ASP A 209 15.73 8.78 -37.10
CA ASP A 209 14.31 8.72 -37.51
C ASP A 209 13.39 8.26 -36.36
N LYS A 210 13.84 7.31 -35.54
CA LYS A 210 13.07 6.78 -34.40
C LYS A 210 13.16 7.61 -33.14
N PHE A 211 14.13 8.52 -33.02
CA PHE A 211 14.35 9.35 -31.84
C PHE A 211 13.08 10.08 -31.34
N PRO A 212 12.30 10.80 -32.17
CA PRO A 212 11.06 11.45 -31.73
C PRO A 212 10.00 10.45 -31.26
N THR A 213 9.99 9.24 -31.81
CA THR A 213 9.08 8.16 -31.37
C THR A 213 9.41 7.70 -29.96
N TYR A 214 10.70 7.54 -29.63
CA TYR A 214 11.13 7.17 -28.27
C TYR A 214 10.87 8.30 -27.26
N ALA A 215 11.14 9.56 -27.63
CA ALA A 215 10.81 10.70 -26.78
C ALA A 215 9.29 10.78 -26.51
N SER A 216 8.47 10.58 -27.54
CA SER A 216 7.01 10.54 -27.41
C SER A 216 6.53 9.35 -26.56
N ALA A 217 7.20 8.20 -26.63
CA ALA A 217 6.91 7.04 -25.80
C ALA A 217 7.18 7.32 -24.31
N VAL A 218 8.25 8.04 -24.00
CA VAL A 218 8.55 8.51 -22.63
C VAL A 218 7.47 9.46 -22.13
N ASP A 219 7.04 10.44 -22.94
CA ASP A 219 5.96 11.35 -22.53
C ASP A 219 4.64 10.62 -22.31
N LYS A 220 4.28 9.69 -23.19
CA LYS A 220 3.10 8.84 -23.03
C LYS A 220 3.17 8.03 -21.74
N ALA A 221 4.30 7.35 -21.48
CA ALA A 221 4.48 6.54 -20.27
C ALA A 221 4.40 7.40 -19.00
N ARG A 222 4.99 8.60 -19.02
CA ARG A 222 4.88 9.60 -17.94
C ARG A 222 3.43 9.99 -17.68
N ASN A 223 2.68 10.36 -18.72
CA ASN A 223 1.28 10.78 -18.60
C ASN A 223 0.40 9.64 -18.07
N ASP A 224 0.59 8.41 -18.55
CA ASP A 224 -0.09 7.21 -18.05
C ASP A 224 0.24 6.96 -16.56
N PHE A 225 1.51 7.12 -16.16
CA PHE A 225 1.92 7.00 -14.77
C PHE A 225 1.23 8.06 -13.88
N MET A 226 1.19 9.32 -14.33
CA MET A 226 0.55 10.40 -13.57
C MET A 226 -0.95 10.18 -13.43
N ALA A 227 -1.62 9.66 -14.45
CA ALA A 227 -3.02 9.27 -14.35
C ALA A 227 -3.24 8.17 -13.29
N VAL A 228 -2.39 7.13 -13.27
CA VAL A 228 -2.46 6.06 -12.26
C VAL A 228 -2.19 6.60 -10.86
N ALA A 229 -1.13 7.40 -10.67
CA ALA A 229 -0.79 8.00 -9.38
C ALA A 229 -1.90 8.94 -8.88
N GLY A 230 -2.55 9.69 -9.79
CA GLY A 230 -3.70 10.54 -9.48
C GLY A 230 -4.91 9.75 -8.97
N ILE A 231 -5.24 8.63 -9.62
CA ILE A 231 -6.33 7.74 -9.19
C ILE A 231 -6.02 7.12 -7.81
N GLU A 232 -4.81 6.59 -7.63
CA GLU A 232 -4.41 5.92 -6.40
C GLU A 232 -4.32 6.89 -5.21
N SER A 233 -3.73 8.08 -5.41
CA SER A 233 -3.70 9.12 -4.37
C SER A 233 -5.11 9.60 -3.99
N SER A 234 -6.01 9.77 -4.95
CA SER A 234 -7.40 10.15 -4.68
C SER A 234 -8.14 9.07 -3.88
N SER A 235 -8.00 7.80 -4.28
CA SER A 235 -8.57 6.66 -3.54
C SER A 235 -8.04 6.58 -2.10
N VAL A 236 -6.75 6.83 -1.89
CA VAL A 236 -6.13 6.87 -0.56
C VAL A 236 -6.67 8.05 0.27
N ARG A 237 -6.82 9.23 -0.32
CA ARG A 237 -7.43 10.40 0.35
C ARG A 237 -8.88 10.17 0.75
N ASP A 238 -9.68 9.55 -0.11
CA ASP A 238 -11.08 9.24 0.20
C ASP A 238 -11.19 8.21 1.34
N ARG A 239 -10.28 7.23 1.39
CA ARG A 239 -10.20 6.29 2.51
C ARG A 239 -9.81 6.98 3.82
N LEU A 240 -8.86 7.93 3.80
CA LEU A 240 -8.52 8.75 4.97
C LEU A 240 -9.72 9.57 5.44
N ARG A 241 -10.50 10.16 4.51
CA ARG A 241 -11.70 10.92 4.85
C ARG A 241 -12.76 10.02 5.49
N SER A 242 -13.00 8.82 4.97
CA SER A 242 -13.94 7.86 5.54
C SER A 242 -13.56 7.47 6.98
N ILE A 243 -12.28 7.17 7.22
CA ILE A 243 -11.78 6.85 8.57
C ILE A 243 -12.00 8.05 9.52
N ALA A 244 -11.70 9.27 9.05
CA ALA A 244 -11.93 10.48 9.84
C ALA A 244 -13.42 10.70 10.16
N GLU A 245 -14.32 10.44 9.21
CA GLU A 245 -15.77 10.55 9.41
C GLU A 245 -16.31 9.49 10.40
N GLU A 246 -15.80 8.26 10.35
CA GLU A 246 -16.14 7.19 11.31
C GLU A 246 -15.69 7.54 12.73
N LEU A 247 -14.46 8.03 12.90
CA LEU A 247 -13.93 8.53 14.18
C LEU A 247 -14.75 9.68 14.77
N ILE A 248 -15.27 10.58 13.92
CA ILE A 248 -16.11 11.70 14.35
C ILE A 248 -17.53 11.24 14.73
N ARG A 249 -18.08 10.24 14.01
CA ARG A 249 -19.43 9.71 14.26
C ARG A 249 -19.49 8.80 15.48
N ASP A 250 -18.41 8.12 15.84
CA ASP A 250 -18.33 7.29 17.06
C ASP A 250 -17.25 7.78 18.04
N PRO A 251 -17.44 8.96 18.68
CA PRO A 251 -16.47 9.51 19.63
C PRO A 251 -16.42 8.75 20.97
N LYS A 252 -17.18 7.65 21.09
CA LYS A 252 -17.27 6.80 22.28
C LYS A 252 -16.93 5.35 21.95
N GLY A 253 -15.76 5.14 21.34
CA GLY A 253 -14.90 3.98 21.65
C GLY A 253 -14.51 3.97 23.14
#